data_AF-A0A9P5J605-F1
#
_entry.id   AF-A0A9P5J605-F1
#
_cell.length_a   1.000
_cell.length_b   1.000
_cell.length_c   1.000
_cell.angle_alpha   90.00
_cell.angle_beta   90.00
_cell.angle_gamma   90.00
#
_symmetry.space_group_name_H-M   'P 1'
#
loop_
_entity.id
_entity.type
_entity.pdbx_description
1 polymer ?
#
loop_
_entity_poly.entity_id
_entity_poly.type
_entity_poly.pdbx_seq_one_letter_code
_entity_poly.pdbx_strand_id
1 'polypeptide(L)'
;MSAETDTPPASSSRNLATDAIAARVAASTRNISAEVQERANQEEKRQLRRIIYSGIERNNDAKLALEAIKVLQKLIKNILDHPGEEKYTQFKTTNATIQRTLINSKNTLEYAIAVGFRADIQNFQPFYVLKPTPKNLQSLQNGLECLDEFIAREEAKAANAKTHKETLKEVQERQKNLVKLAYDDDRREKQMRDAMEKERRGAMIEARARAAANPPAAAEPQVQAQAADDEEGDEPPPYGMPGGGTFTTMPLTGGRTLSGAPPPIPPVAPQPSMDMDEDEEEDEEEDEEEDEDEDEEEEDEETTHPPR
;
A
#
# COMPACT_ATOMS: atom_id res chain seq x y z
N MET A 1 -93.70 27.13 9.40
CA MET A 1 -92.27 27.49 9.56
C MET A 1 -91.74 26.63 10.70
N SER A 2 -91.19 25.47 10.38
CA SER A 2 -90.57 24.57 11.36
C SER A 2 -89.15 24.30 10.88
N ALA A 3 -88.18 24.69 11.69
CA ALA A 3 -86.76 24.54 11.41
C ALA A 3 -86.30 23.16 11.88
N GLU A 4 -85.90 22.30 10.93
CA GLU A 4 -85.19 21.05 11.22
C GLU A 4 -83.71 21.36 11.47
N THR A 5 -83.27 21.13 12.71
CA THR A 5 -81.87 21.19 13.10
C THR A 5 -81.22 19.83 12.89
N ASP A 6 -80.56 19.67 11.75
CA ASP A 6 -79.75 18.50 11.41
C ASP A 6 -78.49 18.45 12.29
N THR A 7 -78.43 17.45 13.17
CA THR A 7 -77.34 17.26 14.14
C THR A 7 -76.42 16.14 13.64
N PRO A 8 -75.16 16.43 13.27
CA PRO A 8 -74.28 15.41 12.70
C PRO A 8 -73.87 14.36 13.73
N PRO A 9 -73.77 13.08 13.35
CA PRO A 9 -73.46 11.99 14.27
C PRO A 9 -71.98 12.02 14.70
N ALA A 10 -71.75 12.11 16.00
CA ALA A 10 -70.43 12.16 16.65
C ALA A 10 -69.64 10.82 16.62
N SER A 11 -70.01 9.84 15.79
CA SER A 11 -69.42 8.50 15.79
C SER A 11 -68.15 8.35 14.94
N SER A 12 -67.81 9.31 14.09
CA SER A 12 -66.72 9.17 13.11
C SER A 12 -65.30 9.34 13.69
N SER A 13 -65.15 9.99 14.85
CA SER A 13 -63.83 10.36 15.40
C SER A 13 -63.11 9.21 16.13
N ARG A 14 -63.85 8.19 16.59
CA ARG A 14 -63.28 7.09 17.39
C ARG A 14 -62.53 6.07 16.55
N ASN A 15 -62.95 5.86 15.30
CA ASN A 15 -62.33 4.91 14.37
C ASN A 15 -60.98 5.43 13.85
N LEU A 16 -60.81 6.75 13.72
CA LEU A 16 -59.54 7.35 13.27
C LEU A 16 -58.40 7.14 14.29
N ALA A 17 -58.70 7.19 15.59
CA ALA A 17 -57.70 6.99 16.62
C ALA A 17 -57.21 5.54 16.70
N THR A 18 -58.09 4.56 16.50
CA THR A 18 -57.72 3.14 16.49
C THR A 18 -56.87 2.78 15.27
N ASP A 19 -57.20 3.33 14.10
CA ASP A 19 -56.45 3.10 12.87
C ASP A 19 -55.03 3.69 12.94
N ALA A 20 -54.89 4.88 13.53
CA ALA A 20 -53.58 5.51 13.73
C ALA A 20 -52.66 4.70 14.67
N ILE A 21 -53.22 4.12 15.73
CA ILE A 21 -52.46 3.25 16.66
C ILE A 21 -52.05 1.95 15.94
N ALA A 22 -52.94 1.32 15.19
CA ALA A 22 -52.64 0.11 14.43
C ALA A 22 -51.54 0.34 13.38
N ALA A 23 -51.60 1.46 12.66
CA ALA A 23 -50.56 1.84 11.70
C ALA A 23 -49.19 2.04 12.36
N ARG A 24 -49.14 2.69 13.54
CA ARG A 24 -47.89 2.90 14.30
C ARG A 24 -47.30 1.59 14.81
N VAL A 25 -48.13 0.67 15.29
CA VAL A 25 -47.68 -0.66 15.72
C VAL A 25 -47.15 -1.46 14.54
N ALA A 26 -47.86 -1.46 13.39
CA ALA A 26 -47.39 -2.14 12.18
C ALA A 26 -46.09 -1.56 11.62
N ALA A 27 -45.89 -0.24 11.70
CA ALA A 27 -44.62 0.39 11.34
C ALA A 27 -43.50 -0.01 12.31
N SER A 28 -43.78 -0.01 13.63
CA SER A 28 -42.80 -0.40 14.64
C SER A 28 -42.37 -1.86 14.51
N THR A 29 -43.30 -2.78 14.21
CA THR A 29 -42.97 -4.20 14.04
C THR A 29 -42.14 -4.46 12.78
N ARG A 30 -42.40 -3.74 11.69
CA ARG A 30 -41.56 -3.78 10.48
C ARG A 30 -40.14 -3.30 10.76
N ASN A 31 -39.98 -2.21 11.52
CA ASN A 31 -38.66 -1.69 11.87
C ASN A 31 -37.88 -2.67 12.76
N ILE A 32 -38.51 -3.23 13.80
CA ILE A 32 -37.88 -4.23 14.67
C ILE A 32 -37.45 -5.47 13.86
N SER A 33 -38.29 -5.93 12.93
CA SER A 33 -37.94 -7.06 12.07
C SER A 33 -36.76 -6.76 11.15
N ALA A 34 -36.68 -5.53 10.61
CA ALA A 34 -35.57 -5.11 9.75
C ALA A 34 -34.25 -5.03 10.52
N GLU A 35 -34.24 -4.44 11.72
CA GLU A 35 -33.04 -4.36 12.57
C GLU A 35 -32.54 -5.75 12.99
N VAL A 36 -33.46 -6.67 13.34
CA VAL A 36 -33.11 -8.05 13.68
C VAL A 36 -32.49 -8.77 12.48
N GLN A 37 -33.05 -8.56 11.28
CA GLN A 37 -32.52 -9.14 10.05
C GLN A 37 -31.14 -8.55 9.71
N GLU A 38 -30.94 -7.24 9.86
CA GLU A 38 -29.65 -6.60 9.62
C GLU A 38 -28.57 -7.14 10.57
N ARG A 39 -28.87 -7.29 11.87
CA ARG A 39 -27.95 -7.91 12.84
C ARG A 39 -27.60 -9.34 12.47
N ALA A 40 -28.57 -10.13 12.00
CA ALA A 40 -28.32 -11.49 11.54
C ALA A 40 -27.40 -11.50 10.31
N ASN A 41 -27.61 -10.59 9.35
CA ASN A 41 -26.75 -10.46 8.17
C ASN A 41 -25.33 -10.03 8.55
N GLN A 42 -25.20 -9.09 9.49
CA GLN A 42 -23.89 -8.64 9.97
C GLN A 42 -23.14 -9.79 10.66
N GLU A 43 -23.83 -10.62 11.45
CA GLU A 43 -23.25 -11.81 12.07
C GLU A 43 -22.80 -12.84 11.03
N GLU A 44 -23.63 -13.09 10.02
CA GLU A 44 -23.27 -13.97 8.91
C GLU A 44 -22.05 -13.45 8.15
N LYS A 45 -22.00 -12.16 7.79
CA LYS A 45 -20.82 -11.53 7.19
C LYS A 45 -19.57 -11.67 8.08
N ARG A 46 -19.71 -11.52 9.41
CA ARG A 46 -18.59 -11.76 10.34
C ARG A 46 -18.08 -13.20 10.28
N GLN A 47 -18.98 -14.18 10.24
CA GLN A 47 -18.62 -15.59 10.14
C GLN A 47 -17.95 -15.91 8.80
N LEU A 48 -18.48 -15.41 7.69
CA LEU A 48 -17.90 -15.57 6.35
C LEU A 48 -16.51 -14.94 6.27
N ARG A 49 -16.32 -13.72 6.78
CA ARG A 49 -15.00 -13.08 6.89
C ARG A 49 -14.03 -13.90 7.73
N ARG A 50 -14.49 -14.49 8.84
CA ARG A 50 -13.64 -15.36 9.67
C ARG A 50 -13.15 -16.58 8.89
N ILE A 51 -14.00 -17.21 8.09
CA ILE A 51 -13.59 -18.34 7.23
C ILE A 51 -12.56 -17.89 6.19
N ILE A 52 -12.75 -16.72 5.57
CA ILE A 52 -11.78 -16.19 4.60
C ILE A 52 -10.42 -15.92 5.26
N TYR A 53 -10.36 -15.02 6.25
CA TYR A 53 -9.10 -14.56 6.82
C TYR A 53 -8.41 -15.62 7.69
N SER A 54 -9.17 -16.31 8.55
CA SER A 54 -8.58 -17.32 9.43
C SER A 54 -8.45 -18.70 8.77
N GLY A 55 -9.28 -18.99 7.78
CA GLY A 55 -9.39 -20.32 7.17
C GLY A 55 -8.67 -20.41 5.83
N ILE A 56 -9.00 -19.56 4.87
CA ILE A 56 -8.48 -19.65 3.50
C ILE A 56 -7.11 -18.98 3.41
N GLU A 57 -7.02 -17.69 3.75
CA GLU A 57 -5.79 -16.90 3.57
C GLU A 57 -4.62 -17.48 4.39
N ARG A 58 -4.85 -17.81 5.66
CA ARG A 58 -3.77 -18.30 6.54
C ARG A 58 -3.24 -19.69 6.19
N ASN A 59 -4.05 -20.55 5.59
CA ASN A 59 -3.70 -21.97 5.43
C ASN A 59 -3.30 -22.36 4.00
N ASN A 60 -3.34 -21.41 3.06
CA ASN A 60 -3.02 -21.61 1.66
C ASN A 60 -1.97 -20.57 1.21
N ASP A 61 -1.31 -20.83 0.08
CA ASP A 61 -0.47 -19.83 -0.56
C ASP A 61 -1.32 -18.61 -1.00
N ALA A 62 -0.74 -17.40 -0.97
CA ALA A 62 -1.46 -16.17 -1.26
C ALA A 62 -2.03 -16.15 -2.68
N LYS A 63 -1.29 -16.67 -3.68
CA LYS A 63 -1.76 -16.73 -5.08
C LYS A 63 -2.90 -17.73 -5.21
N LEU A 64 -2.77 -18.91 -4.59
CA LEU A 64 -3.81 -19.95 -4.59
C LEU A 64 -5.08 -19.50 -3.87
N ALA A 65 -4.95 -18.82 -2.73
CA ALA A 65 -6.07 -18.27 -1.98
C ALA A 65 -6.86 -17.24 -2.80
N LEU A 66 -6.16 -16.33 -3.48
CA LEU A 66 -6.77 -15.33 -4.34
C LEU A 66 -7.46 -15.97 -5.55
N GLU A 67 -6.84 -16.97 -6.18
CA GLU A 67 -7.45 -17.73 -7.29
C GLU A 67 -8.75 -18.43 -6.84
N ALA A 68 -8.70 -19.11 -5.69
CA ALA A 68 -9.85 -19.78 -5.10
C ALA A 68 -11.01 -18.83 -4.78
N ILE A 69 -10.70 -17.67 -4.21
CA ILE A 69 -11.68 -16.62 -3.90
C ILE A 69 -12.30 -16.04 -5.18
N LYS A 70 -11.51 -15.83 -6.24
CA LYS A 70 -12.02 -15.40 -7.56
C LYS A 70 -12.95 -16.44 -8.20
N VAL A 71 -12.64 -17.74 -8.06
CA VAL A 71 -13.52 -18.83 -8.53
C VAL A 71 -14.84 -18.83 -7.75
N LEU A 72 -14.80 -18.71 -6.41
CA LEU A 72 -16.01 -18.60 -5.57
C LEU A 72 -16.86 -17.38 -5.96
N GLN A 73 -16.23 -16.22 -6.11
CA GLN A 73 -16.89 -14.98 -6.51
C GLN A 73 -17.61 -15.16 -7.86
N LYS A 74 -16.93 -15.75 -8.85
CA LYS A 74 -17.51 -16.03 -10.17
C LYS A 74 -18.71 -16.98 -10.09
N LEU A 75 -18.62 -18.05 -9.29
CA LEU A 75 -19.73 -18.98 -9.10
C LEU A 75 -20.95 -18.29 -8.48
N ILE A 76 -20.75 -17.52 -7.41
CA ILE A 76 -21.81 -16.79 -6.71
C ILE A 76 -22.43 -15.74 -7.62
N LYS A 77 -21.61 -14.97 -8.34
CA LYS A 77 -22.06 -13.92 -9.26
C LYS A 77 -22.92 -14.50 -10.40
N ASN A 78 -22.50 -15.60 -11.02
CA ASN A 78 -23.29 -16.26 -12.06
C ASN A 78 -24.68 -16.71 -11.55
N ILE A 79 -24.79 -17.16 -10.30
CA ILE A 79 -26.08 -17.56 -9.71
C ILE A 79 -26.97 -16.34 -9.48
N LEU A 80 -26.41 -15.22 -9.02
CA LEU A 80 -27.14 -13.99 -8.78
C LEU A 80 -27.58 -13.31 -10.09
N ASP A 81 -26.76 -13.38 -11.13
CA ASP A 81 -27.05 -12.83 -12.47
C ASP A 81 -28.10 -13.69 -13.21
N HIS A 82 -28.09 -15.01 -13.01
CA HIS A 82 -28.97 -15.98 -13.69
C HIS A 82 -29.80 -16.84 -12.71
N PRO A 83 -30.74 -16.25 -11.94
CA PRO A 83 -31.55 -16.97 -10.97
C PRO A 83 -32.61 -17.83 -11.68
N GLY A 84 -32.30 -19.11 -11.91
CA GLY A 84 -33.22 -20.07 -12.56
C GLY A 84 -32.51 -21.06 -13.48
N GLU A 85 -31.27 -20.77 -13.86
CA GLU A 85 -30.46 -21.69 -14.64
C GLU A 85 -29.81 -22.73 -13.72
N GLU A 86 -30.32 -23.97 -13.74
CA GLU A 86 -29.83 -25.08 -12.90
C GLU A 86 -28.32 -25.30 -13.05
N LYS A 87 -27.77 -25.06 -14.24
CA LYS A 87 -26.34 -25.18 -14.55
C LYS A 87 -25.46 -24.32 -13.63
N TYR A 88 -25.90 -23.12 -13.25
CA TYR A 88 -25.12 -22.24 -12.37
C TYR A 88 -25.32 -22.57 -10.89
N THR A 89 -26.47 -23.16 -10.54
CA THR A 89 -26.77 -23.53 -9.14
C THR A 89 -25.98 -24.75 -8.65
N GLN A 90 -25.30 -25.47 -9.54
CA GLN A 90 -24.52 -26.65 -9.19
C GLN A 90 -23.14 -26.64 -9.83
N PHE A 91 -22.15 -27.18 -9.12
CA PHE A 91 -20.83 -27.41 -9.69
C PHE A 91 -20.31 -28.83 -9.45
N LYS A 92 -19.57 -29.33 -10.44
CA LYS A 92 -18.96 -30.67 -10.43
C LYS A 92 -17.62 -30.64 -9.72
N THR A 93 -17.42 -31.54 -8.77
CA THR A 93 -16.13 -31.74 -8.09
C THR A 93 -15.04 -32.23 -9.05
N THR A 94 -15.40 -32.82 -10.19
CA THR A 94 -14.48 -33.36 -11.21
C THR A 94 -13.90 -32.32 -12.15
N ASN A 95 -14.36 -31.07 -12.11
CA ASN A 95 -13.76 -30.00 -12.91
C ASN A 95 -12.36 -29.68 -12.34
N ALA A 96 -11.31 -29.77 -13.17
CA ALA A 96 -9.93 -29.61 -12.74
C ALA A 96 -9.66 -28.28 -12.00
N THR A 97 -10.22 -27.16 -12.49
CA THR A 97 -10.10 -25.85 -11.83
C THR A 97 -10.76 -25.88 -10.45
N ILE A 98 -11.98 -26.40 -10.36
CA ILE A 98 -12.73 -26.49 -9.09
C ILE A 98 -12.04 -27.44 -8.12
N GLN A 99 -11.54 -28.56 -8.60
CA GLN A 99 -10.83 -29.54 -7.78
C GLN A 99 -9.57 -28.92 -7.17
N ARG A 100 -8.76 -28.24 -7.99
CA ARG A 100 -7.54 -27.56 -7.53
C ARG A 100 -7.85 -26.42 -6.56
N THR A 101 -8.81 -25.56 -6.91
CA THR A 101 -9.04 -24.29 -6.20
C THR A 101 -10.00 -24.40 -5.02
N LEU A 102 -11.06 -25.21 -5.11
CA LEU A 102 -12.07 -25.31 -4.05
C LEU A 102 -11.92 -26.55 -3.19
N ILE A 103 -11.59 -27.71 -3.80
CA ILE A 103 -11.59 -28.99 -3.10
C ILE A 103 -10.25 -29.26 -2.40
N ASN A 104 -9.14 -29.00 -3.09
CA ASN A 104 -7.80 -29.21 -2.55
C ASN A 104 -7.34 -28.05 -1.64
N SER A 105 -7.93 -26.86 -1.80
CA SER A 105 -7.64 -25.70 -0.96
C SER A 105 -8.36 -25.83 0.38
N LYS A 106 -7.61 -25.61 1.48
CA LYS A 106 -8.13 -25.76 2.84
C LYS A 106 -9.16 -24.65 3.15
N ASN A 107 -10.29 -25.01 3.75
CA ASN A 107 -11.37 -24.11 4.19
C ASN A 107 -12.17 -23.40 3.08
N THR A 108 -11.82 -23.61 1.80
CA THR A 108 -12.51 -22.96 0.68
C THR A 108 -13.87 -23.61 0.41
N LEU A 109 -13.95 -24.93 0.53
CA LEU A 109 -15.20 -25.67 0.40
C LEU A 109 -16.19 -25.35 1.54
N GLU A 110 -15.66 -25.17 2.74
CA GLU A 110 -16.40 -24.79 3.95
C GLU A 110 -17.06 -23.42 3.77
N TYR A 111 -16.40 -22.50 3.07
CA TYR A 111 -17.00 -21.22 2.69
C TYR A 111 -18.21 -21.43 1.76
N ALA A 112 -18.08 -22.27 0.72
CA ALA A 112 -19.22 -22.58 -0.15
C ALA A 112 -20.38 -23.23 0.64
N ILE A 113 -20.08 -24.13 1.57
CA ILE A 113 -21.09 -24.74 2.44
C ILE A 113 -21.75 -23.69 3.35
N ALA A 114 -20.99 -22.73 3.89
CA ALA A 114 -21.52 -21.65 4.71
C ALA A 114 -22.49 -20.75 3.95
N VAL A 115 -22.19 -20.45 2.67
CA VAL A 115 -23.06 -19.65 1.79
C VAL A 115 -24.33 -20.41 1.36
N GLY A 116 -24.33 -21.75 1.44
CA GLY A 116 -25.55 -22.55 1.27
C GLY A 116 -25.42 -23.73 0.31
N PHE A 117 -24.25 -23.97 -0.28
CA PHE A 117 -24.03 -25.15 -1.12
C PHE A 117 -24.13 -26.43 -0.27
N ARG A 118 -24.71 -27.48 -0.84
CA ARG A 118 -24.86 -28.79 -0.20
C ARG A 118 -24.34 -29.87 -1.13
N ALA A 119 -23.65 -30.85 -0.56
CA ALA A 119 -23.20 -32.01 -1.32
C ALA A 119 -24.41 -32.84 -1.78
N ASP A 120 -24.41 -33.25 -3.04
CA ASP A 120 -25.41 -34.10 -3.67
C ASP A 120 -24.71 -35.09 -4.61
N ILE A 121 -25.36 -36.22 -4.92
CA ILE A 121 -24.81 -37.24 -5.82
C ILE A 121 -25.81 -37.45 -6.95
N GLN A 122 -25.43 -37.05 -8.16
CA GLN A 122 -26.22 -37.26 -9.37
C GLN A 122 -25.44 -38.18 -10.30
N ASN A 123 -26.06 -39.28 -10.75
CA ASN A 123 -25.42 -40.26 -11.65
C ASN A 123 -24.06 -40.76 -11.15
N PHE A 124 -23.95 -41.06 -9.85
CA PHE A 124 -22.71 -41.50 -9.18
C PHE A 124 -21.54 -40.50 -9.26
N GLN A 125 -21.80 -39.22 -9.57
CA GLN A 125 -20.81 -38.14 -9.50
C GLN A 125 -21.16 -37.18 -8.35
N PRO A 126 -20.18 -36.74 -7.55
CA PRO A 126 -20.42 -35.76 -6.49
C PRO A 126 -20.57 -34.34 -7.09
N PHE A 127 -21.63 -33.66 -6.67
CA PHE A 127 -21.92 -32.26 -6.98
C PHE A 127 -22.11 -31.46 -5.70
N TYR A 128 -21.90 -30.16 -5.80
CA TYR A 128 -22.39 -29.21 -4.81
C TYR A 128 -23.51 -28.41 -5.42
N VAL A 129 -24.71 -28.52 -4.84
CA VAL A 129 -25.95 -27.91 -5.34
C VAL A 129 -26.43 -26.86 -4.34
N LEU A 130 -26.78 -25.69 -4.84
CA LEU A 130 -27.43 -24.63 -4.09
C LEU A 130 -28.94 -24.68 -4.33
N LYS A 131 -29.71 -24.86 -3.26
CA LYS A 131 -31.18 -24.72 -3.33
C LYS A 131 -31.54 -23.23 -3.28
N PRO A 132 -32.28 -22.68 -4.27
CA PRO A 132 -32.66 -21.28 -4.28
C PRO A 132 -33.74 -21.04 -3.22
N THR A 133 -33.31 -20.72 -2.00
CA THR A 133 -34.18 -20.24 -0.93
C THR A 133 -33.90 -18.75 -0.70
N PRO A 134 -34.89 -17.94 -0.29
CA PRO A 134 -34.67 -16.52 -0.05
C PRO A 134 -33.55 -16.26 0.97
N LYS A 135 -33.38 -17.16 1.94
CA LYS A 135 -32.27 -17.13 2.89
C LYS A 135 -30.92 -17.35 2.21
N ASN A 136 -30.80 -18.40 1.38
CA ASN A 136 -29.54 -18.69 0.67
C ASN A 136 -29.18 -17.58 -0.33
N LEU A 137 -30.16 -16.94 -0.97
CA LEU A 137 -29.90 -15.78 -1.83
C LEU A 137 -29.32 -14.61 -1.05
N GLN A 138 -29.82 -14.38 0.17
CA GLN A 138 -29.29 -13.37 1.06
C GLN A 138 -27.86 -13.72 1.54
N SER A 139 -27.63 -14.99 1.89
CA SER A 139 -26.31 -15.52 2.23
C SER A 139 -25.31 -15.39 1.07
N LEU A 140 -25.75 -15.61 -0.17
CA LEU A 140 -24.95 -15.39 -1.38
C LEU A 140 -24.55 -13.93 -1.56
N GLN A 141 -25.49 -13.00 -1.38
CA GLN A 141 -25.20 -11.57 -1.46
C GLN A 141 -24.20 -11.14 -0.38
N ASN A 142 -24.42 -11.57 0.87
CA ASN A 142 -23.50 -11.33 1.97
C ASN A 142 -22.11 -11.92 1.70
N GLY A 143 -22.06 -13.12 1.11
CA GLY A 143 -20.83 -13.78 0.70
C GLY A 143 -20.10 -13.05 -0.41
N LEU A 144 -20.81 -12.64 -1.46
CA LEU A 144 -20.24 -11.89 -2.58
C LEU A 144 -19.57 -10.60 -2.09
N GLU A 145 -20.26 -9.83 -1.24
CA GLU A 145 -19.70 -8.59 -0.66
C GLU A 145 -18.41 -8.87 0.14
N CYS A 146 -18.37 -9.95 0.92
CA CYS A 146 -17.17 -10.33 1.67
C CYS A 146 -16.00 -10.75 0.75
N LEU A 147 -16.29 -11.40 -0.39
CA LEU A 147 -15.27 -11.77 -1.38
C LEU A 147 -14.75 -10.54 -2.13
N ASP A 148 -15.64 -9.61 -2.49
CA ASP A 148 -15.29 -8.33 -3.14
C ASP A 148 -14.40 -7.49 -2.22
N GLU A 149 -14.75 -7.36 -0.94
CA GLU A 149 -13.92 -6.70 0.08
C GLU A 149 -12.52 -7.32 0.17
N PHE A 150 -12.42 -8.66 0.10
CA PHE A 150 -11.14 -9.36 0.16
C PHE A 150 -10.30 -9.10 -1.09
N ILE A 151 -10.88 -9.25 -2.28
CA ILE A 151 -10.17 -9.04 -3.55
C ILE A 151 -9.67 -7.61 -3.63
N ALA A 152 -10.51 -6.62 -3.30
CA ALA A 152 -10.12 -5.21 -3.29
C ALA A 152 -8.96 -4.94 -2.32
N ARG A 153 -8.93 -5.62 -1.17
CA ARG A 153 -7.82 -5.50 -0.21
C ARG A 153 -6.52 -6.08 -0.77
N GLU A 154 -6.56 -7.27 -1.36
CA GLU A 154 -5.37 -7.90 -1.92
C GLU A 154 -4.83 -7.10 -3.12
N GLU A 155 -5.70 -6.54 -3.95
CA GLU A 155 -5.30 -5.66 -5.05
C GLU A 155 -4.68 -4.36 -4.53
N ALA A 156 -5.25 -3.75 -3.48
CA ALA A 156 -4.65 -2.56 -2.85
C ALA A 156 -3.30 -2.85 -2.20
N LYS A 157 -3.14 -4.02 -1.56
CA LYS A 157 -1.87 -4.48 -0.98
C LYS A 157 -0.80 -4.67 -2.06
N ALA A 158 -1.17 -5.32 -3.17
CA ALA A 158 -0.26 -5.51 -4.31
C ALA A 158 0.14 -4.17 -4.95
N ALA A 159 -0.82 -3.25 -5.15
CA ALA A 159 -0.53 -1.92 -5.66
C ALA A 159 0.41 -1.12 -4.74
N ASN A 160 0.15 -1.14 -3.43
CA ASN A 160 1.01 -0.47 -2.46
C ASN A 160 2.42 -1.06 -2.43
N ALA A 161 2.56 -2.40 -2.48
CA ALA A 161 3.86 -3.05 -2.55
C ALA A 161 4.65 -2.65 -3.81
N LYS A 162 3.97 -2.56 -4.97
CA LYS A 162 4.57 -2.09 -6.22
C LYS A 162 5.05 -0.64 -6.10
N THR A 163 4.18 0.26 -5.65
CA THR A 163 4.57 1.68 -5.46
C THR A 163 5.71 1.82 -4.46
N HIS A 164 5.75 0.99 -3.42
CA HIS A 164 6.85 1.02 -2.46
C HIS A 164 8.17 0.59 -3.09
N LYS A 165 8.18 -0.52 -3.86
CA LYS A 165 9.38 -0.96 -4.61
C LYS A 165 9.87 0.13 -5.57
N GLU A 166 8.96 0.76 -6.32
CA GLU A 166 9.28 1.88 -7.22
C GLU A 166 9.88 3.07 -6.48
N THR A 167 9.26 3.52 -5.38
CA THR A 167 9.79 4.65 -4.60
C THR A 167 11.16 4.36 -3.97
N LEU A 168 11.41 3.11 -3.55
CA LEU A 168 12.72 2.72 -3.04
C LEU A 168 13.77 2.76 -4.15
N LYS A 169 13.46 2.25 -5.35
CA LYS A 169 14.34 2.32 -6.53
C LYS A 169 14.65 3.78 -6.89
N GLU A 170 13.64 4.65 -6.96
CA GLU A 170 13.82 6.08 -7.23
C GLU A 170 14.71 6.78 -6.20
N VAL A 171 14.52 6.49 -4.91
CA VAL A 171 15.34 7.07 -3.84
C VAL A 171 16.80 6.61 -3.97
N GLN A 172 17.02 5.32 -4.25
CA GLN A 172 18.37 4.78 -4.46
C GLN A 172 19.05 5.39 -5.69
N GLU A 173 18.35 5.50 -6.82
CA GLU A 173 18.87 6.14 -8.03
C GLU A 173 19.20 7.61 -7.80
N ARG A 174 18.35 8.33 -7.06
CA ARG A 174 18.60 9.71 -6.68
C ARG A 174 19.84 9.85 -5.81
N GLN A 175 20.05 8.93 -4.86
CA GLN A 175 21.25 8.90 -4.03
C GLN A 175 22.51 8.62 -4.87
N LYS A 176 22.47 7.60 -5.75
CA LYS A 176 23.57 7.29 -6.68
C LYS A 176 23.93 8.50 -7.56
N ASN A 177 22.93 9.19 -8.10
CA ASN A 177 23.14 10.39 -8.91
C ASN A 177 23.74 11.56 -8.12
N LEU A 178 23.33 11.75 -6.86
CA LEU A 178 23.88 12.77 -5.99
C LEU A 178 25.35 12.49 -5.65
N VAL A 179 25.69 11.24 -5.34
CA VAL A 179 27.08 10.80 -5.09
C VAL A 179 27.94 11.02 -6.34
N LYS A 180 27.42 10.68 -7.53
CA LYS A 180 28.11 10.89 -8.81
C LYS A 180 28.38 12.38 -9.07
N LEU A 181 27.39 13.24 -8.84
CA LEU A 181 27.55 14.68 -9.03
C LEU A 181 28.59 15.26 -8.05
N ALA A 182 28.55 14.84 -6.78
CA ALA A 182 29.54 15.25 -5.78
C ALA A 182 30.97 14.81 -6.15
N TYR A 183 31.12 13.61 -6.70
CA TYR A 183 32.42 13.13 -7.19
C TYR A 183 32.95 13.96 -8.35
N ASP A 184 32.09 14.28 -9.32
CA ASP A 184 32.47 15.11 -10.47
C ASP A 184 32.85 16.53 -10.03
N ASP A 185 32.16 17.09 -9.05
CA ASP A 185 32.46 18.41 -8.51
C ASP A 185 33.78 18.43 -7.72
N ASP A 186 34.05 17.44 -6.87
CA ASP A 186 35.35 17.30 -6.18
C ASP A 186 36.50 17.14 -7.19
N ARG A 187 36.28 16.33 -8.24
CA ARG A 187 37.24 16.16 -9.33
C ARG A 187 37.53 17.48 -10.05
N ARG A 188 36.51 18.28 -10.35
CA ARG A 188 36.66 19.61 -10.96
C ARG A 188 37.37 20.59 -10.03
N GLU A 189 37.02 20.60 -8.75
CA GLU A 189 37.64 21.47 -7.76
C GLU A 189 39.13 21.15 -7.60
N LYS A 190 39.48 19.86 -7.54
CA LYS A 190 40.87 19.39 -7.53
C LYS A 190 41.62 19.84 -8.78
N GLN A 191 41.02 19.68 -9.97
CA GLN A 191 41.62 20.15 -11.23
C GLN A 191 41.87 21.66 -11.23
N MET A 192 40.93 22.45 -10.72
CA MET A 192 41.06 23.92 -10.60
C MET A 192 42.15 24.31 -9.60
N ARG A 193 42.22 23.61 -8.45
CA ARG A 193 43.25 23.81 -7.42
C ARG A 193 44.64 23.49 -7.95
N ASP A 194 44.80 22.36 -8.63
CA ASP A 194 46.06 21.93 -9.24
C ASP A 194 46.52 22.92 -10.33
N ALA A 195 45.58 23.47 -11.12
CA ALA A 195 45.87 24.50 -12.12
C ALA A 195 46.38 25.80 -11.49
N MET A 196 45.71 26.29 -10.44
CA MET A 196 46.13 27.50 -9.71
C MET A 196 47.49 27.31 -9.03
N GLU A 197 47.74 26.14 -8.43
CA GLU A 197 49.04 25.85 -7.80
C GLU A 197 50.16 25.79 -8.84
N LYS A 198 49.90 25.18 -10.00
CA LYS A 198 50.85 25.13 -11.12
C LYS A 198 51.20 26.52 -11.63
N GLU A 199 50.21 27.41 -11.80
CA GLU A 199 50.44 28.80 -12.20
C GLU A 199 51.25 29.55 -11.15
N ARG A 200 50.88 29.44 -9.86
CA ARG A 200 51.61 30.06 -8.75
C ARG A 200 53.07 29.60 -8.68
N ARG A 201 53.31 28.30 -8.88
CA ARG A 201 54.66 27.72 -8.91
C ARG A 201 55.45 28.21 -10.13
N GLY A 202 54.81 28.30 -11.29
CA GLY A 202 55.39 28.88 -12.50
C GLY A 202 55.82 30.34 -12.27
N ALA A 203 54.92 31.17 -11.75
CA ALA A 203 55.20 32.57 -11.43
C ALA A 203 56.32 32.72 -10.40
N MET A 204 56.37 31.85 -9.37
CA MET A 204 57.45 31.85 -8.37
C MET A 204 58.81 31.50 -8.98
N ILE A 205 58.86 30.50 -9.87
CA ILE A 205 60.08 30.10 -10.58
C ILE A 205 60.56 31.25 -11.49
N GLU A 206 59.64 31.88 -12.23
CA GLU A 206 59.96 33.02 -13.09
C GLU A 206 60.44 34.23 -12.29
N ALA A 207 59.76 34.57 -11.19
CA ALA A 207 60.18 35.64 -10.28
C ALA A 207 61.58 35.37 -9.71
N ARG A 208 61.86 34.11 -9.31
CA ARG A 208 63.18 33.71 -8.83
C ARG A 208 64.24 33.80 -9.93
N ALA A 209 63.92 33.39 -11.15
CA ALA A 209 64.82 33.52 -12.30
C ALA A 209 65.11 35.01 -12.62
N ARG A 210 64.09 35.87 -12.55
CA ARG A 210 64.22 37.32 -12.75
C ARG A 210 65.05 37.98 -11.65
N ALA A 211 64.86 37.59 -10.39
CA ALA A 211 65.67 38.06 -9.27
C ALA A 211 67.13 37.62 -9.37
N ALA A 212 67.39 36.40 -9.86
CA ALA A 212 68.75 35.93 -10.11
C ALA A 212 69.44 36.67 -11.27
N ALA A 213 68.68 37.06 -12.31
CA ALA A 213 69.19 37.84 -13.43
C ALA A 213 69.46 39.31 -13.09
N ASN A 214 68.76 39.86 -12.09
CA ASN A 214 68.93 41.25 -11.63
C ASN A 214 69.21 41.27 -10.12
N PRO A 215 70.41 40.84 -9.69
CA PRO A 215 70.76 40.80 -8.28
C PRO A 215 70.62 42.21 -7.69
N PRO A 216 69.85 42.39 -6.61
CA PRO A 216 69.73 43.70 -5.98
C PRO A 216 71.13 44.17 -5.59
N ALA A 217 71.52 45.35 -6.07
CA ALA A 217 72.73 46.02 -5.65
C ALA A 217 72.72 46.09 -4.12
N ALA A 218 73.77 45.54 -3.49
CA ALA A 218 73.90 45.28 -2.07
C ALA A 218 73.30 46.40 -1.19
N ALA A 219 72.06 46.21 -0.72
CA ALA A 219 71.48 47.00 0.35
C ALA A 219 71.91 46.35 1.68
N GLU A 220 72.69 47.08 2.44
CA GLU A 220 73.25 46.66 3.73
C GLU A 220 72.14 46.28 4.72
N PRO A 221 72.28 45.17 5.46
CA PRO A 221 71.28 44.73 6.42
C PRO A 221 71.31 45.62 7.67
N GLN A 222 70.33 46.52 7.81
CA GLN A 222 70.01 47.13 9.09
C GLN A 222 69.24 46.14 9.96
N VAL A 223 69.97 45.50 10.87
CA VAL A 223 69.45 44.65 11.94
C VAL A 223 68.78 45.54 12.99
N GLN A 224 67.48 45.81 12.86
CA GLN A 224 66.67 46.28 13.99
C GLN A 224 65.98 45.08 14.63
N ALA A 225 66.64 44.56 15.66
CA ALA A 225 66.05 43.64 16.62
C ALA A 225 64.97 44.39 17.41
N GLN A 226 63.70 44.23 17.03
CA GLN A 226 62.57 44.50 17.91
C GLN A 226 62.11 43.17 18.49
N ALA A 227 62.51 42.95 19.74
CA ALA A 227 61.89 42.00 20.63
C ALA A 227 60.49 42.53 20.99
N ALA A 228 59.47 41.82 20.54
CA ALA A 228 58.15 41.72 21.14
C ALA A 228 57.94 40.20 21.24
N ASP A 229 57.99 39.56 22.41
CA ASP A 229 57.15 39.84 23.59
C ASP A 229 55.71 40.03 23.15
N ASP A 230 55.05 38.91 22.82
CA ASP A 230 53.65 38.73 23.15
C ASP A 230 53.41 37.28 23.60
N GLU A 231 53.11 37.27 24.89
CA GLU A 231 52.53 36.29 25.77
C GLU A 231 51.11 35.89 25.32
N GLU A 232 50.47 34.97 26.04
CA GLU A 232 49.07 34.52 25.89
C GLU A 232 48.81 33.61 24.68
N GLY A 233 48.49 32.33 24.82
CA GLY A 233 47.67 31.70 25.85
C GLY A 233 46.58 30.93 25.12
N ASP A 234 46.90 29.73 24.63
CA ASP A 234 45.88 28.83 24.07
C ASP A 234 45.74 27.62 24.99
N GLU A 235 44.82 27.79 25.94
CA GLU A 235 44.30 26.75 26.80
C GLU A 235 43.74 25.60 25.95
N PRO A 236 44.03 24.33 26.27
CA PRO A 236 43.30 23.23 25.66
C PRO A 236 41.81 23.35 26.06
N PRO A 237 40.85 23.25 25.12
CA PRO A 237 39.44 23.32 25.47
C PRO A 237 39.10 22.21 26.49
N PRO A 238 38.30 22.51 27.51
CA PRO A 238 37.99 21.55 28.56
C PRO A 238 37.20 20.38 27.96
N TYR A 239 37.62 19.17 28.32
CA TYR A 239 36.82 17.95 28.21
C TYR A 239 35.54 18.12 29.04
N GLY A 240 34.53 18.74 28.44
CA GLY A 240 33.18 18.81 28.94
C GLY A 240 32.47 17.49 28.65
N MET A 241 32.61 16.53 29.57
CA MET A 241 31.58 15.52 29.81
C MET A 241 30.48 16.17 30.65
N PRO A 242 29.24 16.27 30.16
CA PRO A 242 28.06 16.18 31.01
C PRO A 242 27.29 14.92 30.61
N GLY A 243 27.07 13.97 31.52
CA GLY A 243 26.00 14.10 32.52
C GLY A 243 24.67 13.86 31.80
N GLY A 244 24.01 12.72 31.95
CA GLY A 244 23.43 12.33 33.23
C GLY A 244 22.14 13.13 33.46
N GLY A 245 21.00 12.50 33.19
CA GLY A 245 19.65 13.02 33.49
C GLY A 245 18.97 13.61 32.24
N THR A 246 17.76 13.21 31.87
CA THR A 246 16.56 13.19 32.72
C THR A 246 15.45 12.44 32.00
N PHE A 247 14.76 11.61 32.77
CA PHE A 247 13.49 10.97 32.44
C PHE A 247 12.43 12.07 32.27
N THR A 248 12.04 12.42 31.04
CA THR A 248 10.91 13.32 30.79
C THR A 248 9.68 12.49 30.45
N THR A 249 8.82 12.32 31.43
CA THR A 249 7.44 11.86 31.28
C THR A 249 6.68 12.88 30.44
N MET A 250 6.30 12.51 29.21
CA MET A 250 5.37 13.30 28.40
C MET A 250 3.93 12.96 28.81
N PRO A 251 3.10 13.95 29.17
CA PRO A 251 1.68 13.73 29.42
C PRO A 251 0.89 13.66 28.11
N LEU A 252 -0.04 12.69 28.06
CA LEU A 252 -1.20 12.72 27.18
C LEU A 252 -1.91 14.07 27.28
N THR A 253 -1.99 14.85 26.21
CA THR A 253 -3.14 15.72 25.95
C THR A 253 -3.29 16.01 24.46
N GLY A 254 -4.47 15.69 23.93
CA GLY A 254 -4.88 16.02 22.58
C GLY A 254 -5.17 17.51 22.43
N GLY A 255 -4.66 18.11 21.36
CA GLY A 255 -4.92 19.50 20.99
C GLY A 255 -4.79 19.66 19.48
N ARG A 256 -5.87 19.34 18.78
CA ARG A 256 -6.01 19.47 17.32
C ARG A 256 -6.17 20.96 16.99
N THR A 257 -5.10 21.61 16.54
CA THR A 257 -5.15 22.96 15.97
C THR A 257 -4.98 22.87 14.45
N LEU A 258 -5.95 23.45 13.74
CA LEU A 258 -5.94 23.64 12.28
C LEU A 258 -5.16 24.93 12.01
N SER A 259 -3.89 24.84 11.67
CA SER A 259 -3.12 25.96 11.12
C SER A 259 -2.09 25.42 10.15
N GLY A 260 -2.31 25.70 8.86
CA GLY A 260 -1.47 25.27 7.74
C GLY A 260 -0.15 26.04 7.67
N ALA A 261 0.73 25.82 8.63
CA ALA A 261 2.16 26.04 8.46
C ALA A 261 2.81 24.67 8.22
N PRO A 262 3.65 24.50 7.16
CA PRO A 262 4.42 23.28 7.00
C PRO A 262 5.26 23.07 8.27
N PRO A 263 5.25 21.87 8.87
CA PRO A 263 5.99 21.61 10.09
C PRO A 263 7.48 21.88 9.86
N PRO A 264 8.18 22.47 10.84
CA PRO A 264 9.64 22.61 10.77
C PRO A 264 10.25 21.23 10.58
N ILE A 265 11.09 21.10 9.54
CA ILE A 265 11.83 19.87 9.25
C ILE A 265 12.63 19.55 10.51
N PRO A 266 12.39 18.40 11.18
CA PRO A 266 13.17 18.05 12.35
C PRO A 266 14.65 17.95 11.95
N PRO A 267 15.58 18.39 12.81
CA PRO A 267 16.99 18.21 12.56
C PRO A 267 17.24 16.71 12.30
N VAL A 268 17.78 16.41 11.13
CA VAL A 268 18.18 15.05 10.75
C VAL A 268 19.15 14.59 11.82
N ALA A 269 18.69 13.71 12.71
CA ALA A 269 19.56 13.09 13.69
C ALA A 269 20.73 12.44 12.93
N PRO A 270 21.98 12.57 13.41
CA PRO A 270 23.10 11.85 12.83
C PRO A 270 22.69 10.38 12.80
N GLN A 271 22.54 9.86 11.58
CA GLN A 271 22.17 8.46 11.40
C GLN A 271 23.25 7.65 12.11
N PRO A 272 22.87 6.67 12.96
CA PRO A 272 23.86 5.75 13.49
C PRO A 272 24.64 5.20 12.31
N SER A 273 25.96 5.27 12.39
CA SER A 273 26.83 4.52 11.49
C SER A 273 26.38 3.07 11.59
N MET A 274 25.59 2.62 10.61
CA MET A 274 25.43 1.21 10.35
C MET A 274 26.83 0.75 9.99
N ASP A 275 27.53 0.20 10.98
CA ASP A 275 28.58 -0.77 10.74
C ASP A 275 27.93 -1.79 9.79
N MET A 276 28.36 -1.72 8.54
CA MET A 276 28.07 -2.69 7.51
C MET A 276 28.75 -3.98 7.96
N ASP A 277 28.09 -4.71 8.86
CA ASP A 277 28.32 -6.14 8.93
C ASP A 277 27.89 -6.68 7.57
N GLU A 278 28.92 -7.02 6.80
CA GLU A 278 28.94 -7.70 5.51
C GLU A 278 28.20 -9.04 5.61
N ASP A 279 26.88 -9.00 5.74
CA ASP A 279 26.01 -10.04 5.19
C ASP A 279 25.36 -9.44 3.94
N GLU A 280 26.22 -9.20 2.93
CA GLU A 280 25.85 -9.29 1.53
C GLU A 280 25.34 -10.72 1.28
N GLU A 281 24.14 -11.04 1.76
CA GLU A 281 23.32 -11.97 1.00
C GLU A 281 22.93 -11.19 -0.26
N GLU A 282 23.80 -11.33 -1.25
CA GLU A 282 23.52 -11.19 -2.67
C GLU A 282 22.19 -11.90 -2.95
N ASP A 283 21.07 -11.22 -2.70
CA ASP A 283 19.87 -11.37 -3.51
C ASP A 283 20.26 -10.83 -4.90
N GLU A 284 21.08 -11.61 -5.60
CA GLU A 284 21.02 -11.81 -7.04
C GLU A 284 19.60 -12.31 -7.36
N GLU A 285 18.57 -11.49 -7.10
CA GLU A 285 17.49 -11.43 -8.08
C GLU A 285 18.19 -10.81 -9.29
N GLU A 286 18.78 -11.69 -10.12
CA GLU A 286 18.99 -11.46 -11.52
C GLU A 286 17.77 -10.67 -11.98
N ASP A 287 17.93 -9.35 -12.11
CA ASP A 287 17.20 -8.57 -13.09
C ASP A 287 17.61 -9.25 -14.41
N GLU A 288 16.97 -10.39 -14.70
CA GLU A 288 16.57 -10.76 -16.04
C GLU A 288 15.75 -9.55 -16.51
N GLU A 289 16.46 -8.48 -16.88
CA GLU A 289 16.09 -7.69 -18.03
C GLU A 289 15.99 -8.73 -19.14
N GLU A 290 14.81 -9.36 -19.23
CA GLU A 290 14.25 -9.82 -20.47
C GLU A 290 14.39 -8.60 -21.37
N ASP A 291 15.53 -8.53 -22.05
CA ASP A 291 15.65 -7.98 -23.39
C ASP A 291 14.52 -8.67 -24.17
N GLU A 292 13.31 -8.13 -24.03
CA GLU A 292 12.25 -8.23 -25.03
C GLU A 292 12.87 -7.59 -26.26
N ASP A 293 13.71 -8.38 -26.94
CA ASP A 293 14.05 -8.19 -28.33
C ASP A 293 12.70 -8.00 -29.02
N GLU A 294 12.38 -6.74 -29.30
CA GLU A 294 11.43 -6.34 -30.33
C GLU A 294 11.97 -6.94 -31.63
N ASP A 295 11.71 -8.24 -31.82
CA ASP A 295 11.70 -8.89 -33.12
C ASP A 295 10.57 -8.18 -33.89
N GLU A 296 10.94 -7.04 -34.48
CA GLU A 296 10.31 -6.49 -35.68
C GLU A 296 10.34 -7.61 -36.73
N GLU A 297 9.36 -8.52 -36.67
CA GLU A 297 9.03 -9.39 -37.79
C GLU A 297 8.62 -8.46 -38.94
N GLU A 298 9.59 -8.15 -39.79
CA GLU A 298 9.38 -7.71 -41.16
C GLU A 298 8.41 -8.72 -41.81
N GLU A 299 7.14 -8.33 -41.93
CA GLU A 299 6.13 -8.99 -42.75
C GLU A 299 6.56 -8.89 -44.23
N ASP A 300 7.53 -9.69 -44.61
CA ASP A 300 7.88 -9.93 -45.99
C ASP A 300 6.90 -10.94 -46.61
N GLU A 301 6.24 -10.44 -47.66
CA GLU A 301 5.91 -11.15 -48.90
C GLU A 301 4.76 -12.17 -48.90
N GLU A 302 3.59 -11.64 -49.26
CA GLU A 302 2.98 -11.92 -50.57
C GLU A 302 3.06 -13.37 -51.06
N THR A 303 2.13 -14.22 -50.61
CA THR A 303 1.76 -15.44 -51.35
C THR A 303 0.30 -15.40 -51.76
N THR A 304 0.05 -14.73 -52.88
CA THR A 304 -1.18 -14.85 -53.67
C THR A 304 -1.44 -16.31 -54.03
N HIS A 305 -2.53 -16.89 -53.52
CA HIS A 305 -3.08 -18.15 -54.03
C HIS A 305 -4.17 -17.87 -55.09
N PRO A 306 -4.11 -18.50 -56.27
CA PRO A 306 -5.15 -18.38 -57.28
C PRO A 306 -6.37 -19.26 -56.95
N PRO A 307 -7.58 -18.86 -57.36
CA PRO A 307 -8.78 -19.66 -57.15
C PRO A 307 -8.87 -20.82 -58.14
N ARG A 308 -9.46 -21.94 -57.66
CA ARG A 308 -9.93 -23.05 -58.49
C ARG A 308 -11.43 -23.22 -58.31
#